data_AF-A0A7J4VI77-F1
#
_entry.id   AF-A0A7J4VI77-F1
#
_cell.length_a   1.000
_cell.length_b   1.000
_cell.length_c   1.000
_cell.angle_alpha   90.00
_cell.angle_beta   90.00
_cell.angle_gamma   90.00
#
_symmetry.space_group_name_H-M   'P 1'
#
loop_
_entity.id
_entity.type
_entity.pdbx_description
1 polymer ?
#
loop_
_entity_poly.entity_id
_entity_poly.type
_entity_poly.pdbx_seq_one_letter_code
_entity_poly.pdbx_strand_id
1 'polypeptide(L)' 'MRIIQYKLNLPLELDLWVTSEAKRMLRSKSAQIVSILSERMAAATGEEIGVKAPAAASINNVALASGASITNG' A
#
# COMPACT_ATOMS: atom_id res chain seq x y z
N MET A 1 -4.25 -5.93 -15.75
CA MET A 1 -4.58 -6.30 -14.35
C MET A 1 -5.66 -5.33 -13.86
N ARG A 2 -6.86 -5.80 -13.52
CA ARG A 2 -7.96 -4.94 -13.04
C ARG A 2 -7.81 -4.75 -11.53
N ILE A 3 -7.75 -3.50 -11.07
CA ILE A 3 -7.78 -3.17 -9.64
C ILE A 3 -9.24 -3.17 -9.20
N ILE A 4 -9.58 -4.01 -8.21
CA ILE A 4 -10.90 -4.01 -7.59
C ILE A 4 -10.83 -3.08 -6.38
N GLN A 5 -11.69 -2.07 -6.34
CA GLN A 5 -11.81 -1.15 -5.21
C GLN A 5 -13.08 -1.48 -4.43
N TYR A 6 -12.93 -1.62 -3.12
CA TYR A 6 -14.05 -1.85 -2.20
C TYR A 6 -14.21 -0.64 -1.30
N LYS A 7 -15.46 -0.19 -1.12
CA LYS A 7 -15.79 0.84 -0.13
C LYS A 7 -15.93 0.18 1.24
N LEU A 8 -15.07 0.57 2.18
CA LEU A 8 -15.14 0.16 3.58
C LEU A 8 -15.87 1.23 4.38
N ASN A 9 -16.93 0.83 5.07
CA ASN A 9 -17.62 1.70 6.02
C ASN A 9 -17.07 1.39 7.42
N LEU A 10 -16.22 2.27 7.94
CA LEU A 10 -15.64 2.14 9.28
C LEU A 10 -16.44 2.99 10.27
N PRO A 11 -16.63 2.54 11.52
CA PRO A 11 -17.07 3.41 12.61
C PRO A 11 -16.14 4.62 12.74
N LEU A 12 -16.69 5.79 13.09
CA LEU A 12 -15.94 7.06 13.12
C LEU A 12 -14.67 6.98 13.97
N GLU A 13 -14.74 6.37 15.16
CA GLU A 13 -13.60 6.22 16.06
C GLU A 13 -12.47 5.41 15.42
N LEU A 14 -12.82 4.31 14.74
CA LEU A 14 -11.87 3.47 14.04
C LEU A 14 -11.27 4.21 12.84
N ASP A 15 -12.07 5.00 12.14
CA ASP A 15 -11.63 5.80 11.00
C ASP A 15 -10.58 6.85 11.41
N LEU A 16 -10.81 7.53 12.53
CA LEU A 16 -9.89 8.50 13.12
C LEU A 16 -8.60 7.84 13.60
N TRP A 17 -8.71 6.68 14.23
CA TRP A 17 -7.56 5.90 14.67
C TRP A 17 -6.70 5.46 13.47
N VAL A 18 -7.28 4.84 12.44
CA VAL A 18 -6.56 4.43 11.22
C VAL A 18 -5.88 5.63 10.55
N THR A 19 -6.56 6.78 10.51
CA THR A 19 -6.02 8.00 9.88
C THR A 19 -4.80 8.52 10.65
N SER A 20 -4.85 8.50 11.99
CA SER A 20 -3.74 8.93 12.85
C SER A 20 -2.56 7.98 12.73
N GLU A 21 -2.84 6.69 12.70
CA GLU A 21 -1.82 5.64 12.57
C GLU A 21 -1.15 5.67 11.19
N ALA A 22 -1.91 5.91 10.13
CA ALA A 22 -1.37 6.07 8.77
C ALA A 22 -0.40 7.26 8.71
N LYS A 23 -0.70 8.39 9.37
CA LYS A 23 0.21 9.53 9.47
C LYS A 23 1.48 9.18 10.23
N ARG A 24 1.36 8.50 11.37
CA ARG A 24 2.51 8.04 12.19
C ARG A 24 3.45 7.15 11.39
N MET A 25 2.90 6.26 10.56
CA MET A 25 3.63 5.29 9.75
C MET A 25 4.07 5.83 8.38
N LEU A 26 3.76 7.10 8.06
CA LEU A 26 4.02 7.74 6.76
C LEU A 26 3.42 6.95 5.57
N ARG A 27 2.20 6.41 5.75
CA ARG A 27 1.48 5.61 4.77
C ARG A 27 0.17 6.28 4.37
N SER A 28 -0.37 5.90 3.20
CA SER A 28 -1.76 6.23 2.88
C SER A 28 -2.71 5.44 3.78
N LYS A 29 -3.91 5.98 4.01
CA LYS A 29 -4.96 5.31 4.79
C LYS A 29 -5.30 3.93 4.24
N SER A 30 -5.39 3.79 2.91
CA SER A 30 -5.66 2.50 2.26
C SER A 30 -4.52 1.50 2.47
N ALA A 31 -3.26 1.93 2.36
CA ALA A 31 -2.11 1.08 2.63
C ALA A 31 -2.06 0.63 4.10
N GLN A 32 -2.43 1.51 5.03
CA GLN A 32 -2.48 1.18 6.45
C GLN A 32 -3.58 0.14 6.75
N ILE A 33 -4.76 0.27 6.15
CA ILE A 33 -5.84 -0.72 6.27
C ILE A 33 -5.37 -2.09 5.77
N VAL A 34 -4.72 -2.14 4.61
CA VAL A 34 -4.19 -3.40 4.04
C VAL A 34 -3.12 -3.99 4.96
N SER A 35 -2.22 -3.19 5.52
CA SER A 35 -1.21 -3.66 6.49
C SER A 35 -1.86 -4.35 7.69
N ILE A 36 -2.83 -3.68 8.32
CA ILE A 36 -3.54 -4.20 9.49
C ILE A 36 -4.26 -5.51 9.16
N LEU A 37 -4.97 -5.56 8.03
CA LEU A 37 -5.68 -6.77 7.61
C LEU A 37 -4.72 -7.93 7.34
N SER A 38 -3.61 -7.67 6.65
CA SER A 38 -2.58 -8.68 6.38
C SER A 38 -1.95 -9.22 7.67
N GLU A 39 -1.60 -8.34 8.62
CA GLU A 39 -1.05 -8.72 9.92
C GLU A 39 -2.03 -9.59 10.71
N ARG A 40 -3.33 -9.23 10.71
CA ARG A 40 -4.38 -10.01 11.38
C ARG A 40 -4.61 -11.36 10.73
N MET A 41 -4.59 -11.43 9.40
CA MET A 41 -4.74 -12.70 8.68
C MET A 41 -3.56 -13.63 8.96
N ALA A 42 -2.32 -13.12 8.92
CA ALA A 42 -1.12 -13.91 9.24
C ALA A 42 -1.16 -14.44 10.68
N ALA A 43 -1.59 -13.60 11.63
CA ALA A 43 -1.74 -14.00 13.03
C ALA A 43 -2.85 -15.06 13.23
N ALA A 44 -3.91 -15.04 12.40
CA ALA A 44 -5.03 -15.97 12.50
C ALA A 44 -4.75 -17.34 11.85
N THR A 45 -3.92 -17.39 10.81
CA THR A 45 -3.62 -18.64 10.08
C THR A 45 -2.38 -19.36 10.62
N GLY A 46 -1.55 -18.72 11.44
CA GLY A 46 -0.27 -19.29 11.93
C GLY A 46 0.77 -19.49 10.82
N GLU A 47 0.44 -19.07 9.60
CA GLU A 47 1.26 -19.11 8.43
C GLU A 47 1.76 -17.68 8.23
N GLU A 48 3.07 -17.46 8.27
CA GLU A 48 3.64 -16.18 7.87
C GLU A 48 3.14 -15.91 6.45
N ILE A 49 2.14 -15.02 6.32
CA ILE A 49 1.77 -14.47 5.02
C ILE A 49 2.97 -13.63 4.64
N GLY A 50 3.96 -14.30 4.04
CA GLY A 50 5.19 -13.71 3.56
C GLY A 50 4.78 -12.46 2.83
N VAL A 51 5.38 -11.34 3.24
CA VAL A 51 5.09 -10.00 2.75
C VAL A 51 5.36 -9.98 1.25
N LYS A 52 4.43 -10.51 0.46
CA LYS A 52 4.18 -10.09 -0.89
C LYS A 52 3.38 -8.81 -0.72
N ALA A 53 4.05 -7.79 -0.16
CA ALA A 53 3.67 -6.43 -0.45
C ALA A 53 3.41 -6.42 -1.96
N PRO A 54 2.21 -6.04 -2.44
CA PRO A 54 2.08 -5.77 -3.86
C PRO A 54 3.22 -4.81 -4.15
N ALA A 55 4.15 -5.24 -5.01
CA ALA A 55 5.36 -4.50 -5.34
C ALA A 55 4.91 -3.06 -5.42
N ALA A 56 5.35 -2.22 -4.47
CA ALA A 56 4.98 -0.82 -4.44
C ALA A 56 5.30 -0.37 -5.85
N ALA A 57 4.26 -0.14 -6.64
CA ALA A 57 4.44 0.23 -8.02
C ALA A 57 5.22 1.53 -7.88
N SER A 58 6.51 1.43 -8.17
CA SER A 58 7.42 2.56 -8.30
C SER A 58 6.94 3.29 -9.54
N ILE A 59 5.78 3.93 -9.43
CA ILE A 59 5.15 4.72 -10.50
C ILE A 59 6.00 5.98 -10.73
N ASN A 60 6.90 6.32 -9.80
CA ASN A 60 7.71 7.52 -9.88
C ASN A 60 9.20 7.32 -10.15
N ASN A 61 9.70 6.11 -10.48
CA ASN A 61 11.14 5.99 -10.81
C ASN A 61 11.49 5.22 -12.10
N VAL A 62 10.52 4.75 -12.88
CA VAL A 62 10.80 4.17 -14.22
C VAL A 62 10.86 5.25 -15.30
N ALA A 63 10.27 6.44 -15.08
CA ALA A 63 10.26 7.51 -16.06
C ALA A 63 11.60 8.26 -16.22
N LEU A 64 12.53 8.16 -15.26
CA LEU A 64 13.83 8.83 -15.36
C LEU A 64 14.91 7.97 -16.07
N ALA A 65 14.73 6.66 -16.14
CA ALA A 65 15.67 5.76 -16.82
C ALA A 65 15.41 5.64 -18.34
N SER A 66 14.23 6.05 -18.81
CA SER A 66 13.88 6.04 -20.24
C SER A 66 14.07 7.39 -20.95
N GLY A 67 14.64 8.39 -20.27
CA GLY A 67 14.84 9.75 -20.79
C GLY A 67 16.30 10.12 -21.15
N ALA A 68 17.25 9.21 -21.03
CA ALA A 68 18.65 9.44 -21.40
C ALA A 68 19.01 8.71 -22.71
N SER A 69 18.24 8.96 -23.77
CA SER A 69 18.74 8.83 -25.13
C SER A 69 18.44 10.12 -25.86
N ILE A 70 19.20 11.17 -25.52
CA ILE A 70 19.38 12.29 -26.43
C ILE A 70 20.40 11.78 -27.45
N THR A 71 19.89 11.25 -28.54
CA THR A 71 20.64 11.11 -29.78
C THR A 71 21.00 12.52 -30.24
N ASN A 72 22.30 12.81 -30.30
CA ASN A 72 22.79 13.90 -31.14
C ASN A 72 24.27 13.67 -31.48
N GLY A 73 24.56 13.58 -32.79
CA GLY A 73 25.88 13.75 -33.39
C GLY A 73 26.77 12.52 -33.42
#